data_AF-A0A7S4F8Z8-F1
#
_entry.id   AF-A0A7S4F8Z8-F1
#
_cell.length_a   1.000
_cell.length_b   1.000
_cell.length_c   1.000
_cell.angle_alpha   90.00
_cell.angle_beta   90.00
_cell.angle_gamma   90.00
#
_symmetry.space_group_name_H-M   'P 1'
#
loop_
_entity.id
_entity.type
_entity.pdbx_description
1 polymer ?
#
loop_
_entity_poly.entity_id
_entity_poly.type
_entity_poly.pdbx_seq_one_letter_code
_entity_poly.pdbx_strand_id
1 'polypeptide(L)'
;SSSSPPPPSPPSPPLLPLLCTDDCLYHSSDGECDDGGEGSKYSLCLGGSDCTDCGPRHLPPPAPPAMPQPPSLPPHPPSPPPPISPPPSPPSPPPPSPPPPSPP
;
A
#
# COMPACT_ATOMS: atom_id res chain seq x y z
N SER A 1 3.87 56.91 -6.37
CA SER A 1 3.53 55.56 -5.90
C SER A 1 2.31 55.05 -6.66
N SER A 2 2.49 54.07 -7.54
CA SER A 2 1.39 53.43 -8.26
C SER A 2 1.04 52.14 -7.52
N SER A 3 -0.08 52.13 -6.80
CA SER A 3 -0.58 50.92 -6.16
C SER A 3 -1.44 50.17 -7.17
N SER A 4 -0.94 49.04 -7.69
CA SER A 4 -1.77 48.12 -8.46
C SER A 4 -2.83 47.48 -7.57
N PRO A 5 -4.04 47.22 -8.09
CA PRO A 5 -5.04 46.46 -7.36
C PRO A 5 -4.58 45.01 -7.12
N PRO A 6 -5.06 44.36 -6.06
CA PRO A 6 -4.80 42.94 -5.84
C PRO A 6 -5.42 42.11 -6.97
N PRO A 7 -4.81 40.95 -7.32
CA PRO A 7 -5.38 40.04 -8.31
C PRO A 7 -6.74 39.48 -7.83
N PRO A 8 -7.62 39.06 -8.76
CA PRO A 8 -8.87 38.40 -8.41
C PRO A 8 -8.63 37.05 -7.72
N SER A 9 -9.49 36.71 -6.76
CA SER A 9 -9.48 35.41 -6.08
C SER A 9 -9.80 34.27 -7.05
N PRO A 10 -9.22 33.06 -6.85
CA PRO A 10 -9.56 31.89 -7.64
C PRO A 10 -11.04 31.48 -7.43
N PRO A 11 -11.66 30.79 -8.41
CA PRO A 11 -13.01 30.25 -8.26
C PRO A 11 -13.06 29.22 -7.14
N SER A 12 -14.16 29.20 -6.38
CA SER A 12 -14.41 28.17 -5.36
C SER A 12 -14.48 26.78 -6.01
N PRO A 13 -13.91 25.74 -5.37
CA PRO A 13 -14.05 24.38 -5.86
C PRO A 13 -15.54 23.98 -5.89
N PRO A 14 -15.95 23.10 -6.81
CA PRO A 14 -17.31 22.57 -6.82
C PRO A 14 -17.59 21.84 -5.51
N LEU A 15 -18.76 22.10 -4.91
CA LEU A 15 -19.22 21.36 -3.74
C LEU A 15 -19.56 19.93 -4.20
N LEU A 16 -18.71 18.97 -3.83
CA LEU A 16 -18.97 17.56 -4.08
C LEU A 16 -20.10 17.09 -3.15
N PRO A 17 -20.98 16.17 -3.60
CA PRO A 17 -22.02 15.63 -2.74
C PRO A 17 -21.40 14.94 -1.52
N LEU A 18 -22.04 15.11 -0.37
CA LEU A 18 -21.62 14.51 0.88
C LEU A 18 -22.27 13.12 1.02
N LEU A 19 -21.47 12.10 1.30
CA LEU A 19 -21.82 10.70 1.51
C LEU A 19 -21.71 10.37 3.01
N CYS A 20 -22.82 9.92 3.58
CA CYS A 20 -22.92 9.41 4.93
C CYS A 20 -24.11 8.45 4.98
N THR A 21 -23.82 7.15 5.06
CA THR A 21 -24.88 6.11 5.02
C THR A 21 -25.00 5.32 6.31
N ASP A 22 -23.95 5.29 7.13
CA ASP A 22 -23.94 4.60 8.44
C ASP A 22 -24.52 3.16 8.38
N ASP A 23 -24.19 2.42 7.32
CA ASP A 23 -24.78 1.11 6.99
C ASP A 23 -23.79 -0.04 7.24
N CYS A 24 -22.63 0.26 7.85
CA CYS A 24 -21.63 -0.76 8.14
C CYS A 24 -22.07 -1.66 9.30
N LEU A 25 -22.17 -2.97 9.03
CA LEU A 25 -22.59 -3.91 10.07
C LEU A 25 -21.60 -3.95 11.24
N TYR A 26 -22.11 -3.69 12.45
CA TYR A 26 -21.41 -3.70 13.74
C TYR A 26 -20.38 -2.59 13.99
N HIS A 27 -19.88 -1.95 12.94
CA HIS A 27 -18.82 -0.93 13.01
C HIS A 27 -19.32 0.49 12.72
N SER A 28 -20.59 0.63 12.33
CA SER A 28 -21.18 1.95 12.15
C SER A 28 -21.54 2.53 13.51
N SER A 29 -20.87 3.61 13.94
CA SER A 29 -21.09 4.25 15.24
C SER A 29 -20.59 3.44 16.46
N ASP A 30 -19.55 2.61 16.33
CA ASP A 30 -18.96 1.87 17.46
C ASP A 30 -17.97 2.71 18.30
N GLY A 31 -17.72 3.95 17.89
CA GLY A 31 -16.84 4.91 18.54
C GLY A 31 -15.46 5.00 17.90
N GLU A 32 -15.17 4.20 16.88
CA GLU A 32 -13.91 4.21 16.15
C GLU A 32 -14.17 4.37 14.64
N CYS A 33 -13.46 5.29 14.01
CA CYS A 33 -13.63 5.51 12.57
C CYS A 33 -13.06 4.33 11.75
N ASP A 34 -13.93 3.63 11.02
CA ASP A 34 -13.61 2.37 10.32
C ASP A 34 -13.87 2.40 8.80
N ASP A 35 -14.21 3.57 8.25
CA ASP A 35 -14.55 3.79 6.84
C ASP A 35 -13.37 3.72 5.85
N GLY A 36 -12.16 3.43 6.33
CA GLY A 36 -10.94 3.34 5.52
C GLY A 36 -10.45 4.66 4.93
N GLY A 37 -11.05 5.79 5.29
CA GLY A 37 -10.68 7.12 4.84
C GLY A 37 -9.64 7.80 5.74
N GLU A 38 -9.42 9.10 5.47
CA GLU A 38 -8.55 9.95 6.27
C GLU A 38 -9.10 10.07 7.71
N GLY A 39 -8.28 9.69 8.69
CA GLY A 39 -8.68 9.61 10.10
C GLY A 39 -9.21 8.25 10.55
N SER A 40 -9.38 7.28 9.64
CA SER A 40 -9.81 5.93 10.02
C SER A 40 -8.72 5.13 10.71
N LYS A 41 -9.13 4.36 11.70
CA LYS A 41 -8.31 3.37 12.40
C LYS A 41 -8.24 2.08 11.61
N TYR A 42 -9.35 1.65 11.02
CA TYR A 42 -9.42 0.49 10.16
C TYR A 42 -10.19 0.78 8.86
N SER A 43 -10.16 -0.19 7.94
CA SER A 43 -10.90 -0.15 6.67
C SER A 43 -11.91 -1.30 6.63
N LEU A 44 -12.67 -1.46 7.72
CA LEU A 44 -13.70 -2.49 7.87
C LEU A 44 -15.00 -2.10 7.16
N CYS A 45 -15.18 -0.81 6.93
CA CYS A 45 -16.34 -0.20 6.31
C CYS A 45 -16.00 0.43 4.96
N LEU A 46 -17.01 0.61 4.10
CA LEU A 46 -16.87 1.39 2.89
C LEU A 46 -16.75 2.89 3.24
N GLY A 47 -16.04 3.66 2.41
CA GLY A 47 -15.89 5.10 2.66
C GLY A 47 -17.23 5.81 2.83
N GLY A 48 -17.40 6.54 3.94
CA GLY A 48 -18.65 7.20 4.33
C GLY A 48 -19.74 6.28 4.88
N SER A 49 -19.49 4.98 5.06
CA SER A 49 -20.45 4.04 5.66
C SER A 49 -20.29 3.87 7.17
N ASP A 50 -19.31 4.54 7.78
CA ASP A 50 -19.15 4.71 9.23
C ASP A 50 -18.95 6.22 9.53
N CYS A 51 -19.90 7.03 9.08
CA CYS A 51 -19.76 8.47 9.10
C CYS A 51 -20.12 9.09 10.46
N THR A 52 -20.76 8.35 11.36
CA THR A 52 -20.98 8.81 12.74
C THR A 52 -19.65 8.98 13.47
N ASP A 53 -18.70 8.07 13.27
CA ASP A 53 -17.38 8.14 13.89
C ASP A 53 -16.34 8.84 13.00
N CYS A 54 -16.42 8.65 11.68
CA CYS A 54 -15.48 9.28 10.73
C CYS A 54 -15.84 10.71 10.33
N GLY A 55 -17.08 11.13 10.53
CA GLY A 55 -17.63 12.29 9.84
C GLY A 55 -17.94 12.01 8.36
N PRO A 56 -18.69 12.91 7.72
CA PRO A 56 -19.21 12.70 6.38
C PRO A 56 -18.13 12.86 5.29
N ARG A 57 -18.23 12.10 4.20
CA ARG A 57 -17.21 12.04 3.14
C ARG A 57 -17.67 12.69 1.86
N HIS A 58 -16.76 13.25 1.07
CA HIS A 58 -17.12 13.77 -0.25
C HIS A 58 -17.08 12.64 -1.28
N LEU A 59 -18.10 12.57 -2.14
CA LEU A 59 -18.03 11.69 -3.30
C LEU A 59 -16.90 12.13 -4.22
N PRO A 60 -16.12 11.18 -4.79
CA PRO A 60 -15.16 11.53 -5.81
C PRO A 60 -15.87 12.19 -6.99
N PRO A 61 -15.24 13.16 -7.66
CA PRO A 61 -15.79 13.73 -8.87
C PRO A 61 -16.06 12.61 -9.90
N PRO A 62 -17.07 12.77 -10.77
CA PRO A 62 -17.32 11.80 -11.82
C PRO A 62 -16.04 11.57 -12.62
N ALA A 63 -15.73 10.30 -12.87
CA ALA A 63 -14.55 9.94 -13.65
C ALA A 63 -14.63 10.63 -15.02
N PRO A 64 -13.49 11.12 -15.55
CA PRO A 64 -13.46 11.56 -16.94
C PRO A 64 -13.91 10.41 -17.84
N PRO A 65 -14.47 10.70 -19.04
CA PRO A 65 -14.82 9.65 -19.99
C PRO A 65 -13.62 8.73 -20.19
N ALA A 66 -13.88 7.42 -20.14
CA ALA A 66 -12.84 6.41 -20.29
C ALA A 66 -12.12 6.66 -21.62
N MET A 67 -10.86 7.09 -21.55
CA MET A 67 -9.99 7.09 -22.71
C MET A 67 -9.91 5.63 -23.24
N PRO A 68 -9.81 5.42 -24.56
CA PRO A 68 -9.61 4.08 -25.09
C PRO A 68 -8.45 3.41 -24.35
N GLN A 69 -8.72 2.27 -23.72
CA GLN A 69 -7.65 1.54 -23.03
C GLN A 69 -6.58 1.18 -24.07
N PRO A 70 -5.30 1.44 -23.80
CA PRO A 70 -4.25 0.89 -24.64
C PRO A 70 -4.39 -0.65 -24.66
N PRO A 71 -3.97 -1.31 -25.75
CA PRO A 71 -3.96 -2.77 -25.78
C PRO A 71 -3.18 -3.31 -24.57
N SER A 72 -3.70 -4.38 -23.96
CA SER A 72 -3.04 -5.05 -22.86
C SER A 72 -1.58 -5.35 -23.21
N LEU A 73 -0.66 -5.05 -22.30
CA LEU A 73 0.75 -5.42 -22.47
C LEU A 73 0.85 -6.95 -22.65
N PRO A 74 1.80 -7.43 -23.47
CA PRO A 74 2.08 -8.85 -23.54
C PRO A 74 2.49 -9.39 -22.15
N PRO A 75 2.24 -10.68 -21.87
CA PRO A 75 2.66 -11.29 -20.62
C PRO A 75 4.17 -11.15 -20.43
N HIS A 76 4.59 -10.91 -19.19
CA HIS A 76 6.01 -10.88 -18.84
C HIS A 76 6.69 -12.23 -19.17
N PRO A 77 7.94 -12.23 -19.63
CA PRO A 77 8.70 -13.47 -19.79
C PRO A 77 8.86 -14.18 -18.44
N PRO A 78 9.00 -15.51 -18.44
CA PRO A 78 9.28 -16.27 -17.22
C PRO A 78 10.58 -15.79 -16.58
N SER A 79 10.63 -15.79 -15.24
CA SER A 79 11.84 -15.50 -14.48
C SER A 79 12.98 -16.47 -14.87
N PRO A 80 14.24 -16.00 -14.89
CA PRO A 80 15.37 -16.90 -15.09
C PRO A 80 15.44 -17.94 -13.95
N PRO A 81 15.98 -19.14 -14.22
CA PRO A 81 16.20 -20.13 -13.16
C PRO A 81 17.16 -19.59 -12.09
N PRO A 82 17.05 -20.07 -10.84
CA PRO A 82 18.01 -19.71 -9.79
C PRO A 82 19.43 -20.18 -10.15
N PRO A 83 20.48 -19.52 -9.63
CA PRO A 83 21.85 -19.99 -9.80
C PRO A 83 22.02 -21.40 -9.19
N ILE A 84 22.84 -22.21 -9.84
CA ILE A 84 23.20 -23.55 -9.33
C ILE A 84 24.00 -23.38 -8.04
N SER A 85 23.58 -24.06 -6.97
CA SER A 85 24.32 -24.08 -5.70
C SER A 85 25.75 -24.59 -5.91
N PRO A 86 26.75 -24.03 -5.22
CA PRO A 86 28.12 -24.56 -5.29
C PRO A 86 28.17 -26.00 -4.75
N PRO A 87 29.14 -26.82 -5.21
CA PRO A 87 29.35 -28.15 -4.66
C PRO A 87 29.70 -28.08 -3.16
N PRO A 88 29.41 -29.14 -2.39
CA PRO A 88 29.80 -29.20 -0.98
C PRO A 88 31.33 -29.15 -0.84
N SER A 89 31.79 -28.54 0.27
CA SER A 89 33.21 -28.52 0.62
C SER A 89 33.78 -29.94 0.76
N PRO A 90 35.06 -30.17 0.39
CA PRO A 90 35.71 -31.45 0.60
C PRO A 90 35.80 -31.79 2.11
N PRO A 91 35.86 -33.09 2.47
CA PRO A 91 36.07 -33.50 3.85
C PRO A 91 37.41 -33.00 4.39
N SER A 92 37.46 -32.75 5.70
CA SER A 92 38.70 -32.35 6.37
C SER A 92 39.74 -33.48 6.30
N PRO A 93 41.05 -33.18 6.21
CA PRO A 93 42.10 -34.18 6.26
C PRO A 93 42.11 -34.89 7.62
N PRO A 94 42.59 -36.15 7.70
CA PRO A 94 42.75 -36.85 8.96
C PRO A 94 43.77 -36.13 9.86
N PRO A 95 43.63 -36.26 11.19
CA PRO A 95 44.62 -35.76 12.12
C PRO A 95 45.99 -36.44 11.91
N PRO A 96 47.10 -35.78 12.25
CA PRO A 96 48.43 -36.37 12.18
C PRO A 96 48.52 -37.62 13.07
N SER A 97 49.31 -38.60 12.63
CA SER A 97 49.59 -39.81 13.42
C SER A 97 50.26 -39.45 14.74
N PRO A 98 49.95 -40.18 15.84
CA PRO A 98 50.66 -40.02 17.09
C PRO A 98 52.15 -40.39 16.93
N PRO A 99 53.05 -39.78 17.72
CA PRO A 99 54.46 -40.14 17.70
C PRO A 99 54.66 -41.60 18.12
N PRO A 100 55.72 -42.27 17.64
CA PRO A 100 56.04 -43.62 18.05
C PRO A 100 56.33 -43.68 19.57
N PRO A 101 56.06 -44.83 20.22
CA PRO A 101 56.44 -45.03 21.60
C PRO A 101 57.97 -44.91 21.78
N SER A 102 58.39 -44.40 22.94
CA SER A 102 59.81 -44.32 23.29
C SER A 102 60.39 -45.72 23.50
N PRO A 103 61.63 -46.00 23.08
CA PRO A 103 62.30 -47.25 23.40
C PRO A 103 62.57 -47.39 24.91
N PRO A 104 62.66 -48.64 25.43
CA PRO A 104 62.92 -48.92 26.85
C PRO A 104 64.32 -48.49 27.31
#